data_AF-A0A0L6Z8G2-F1
#
_entry.id   AF-A0A0L6Z8G2-F1
#
_cell.length_a   1.000
_cell.length_b   1.000
_cell.length_c   1.000
_cell.angle_alpha   90.00
_cell.angle_beta   90.00
_cell.angle_gamma   90.00
#
_symmetry.space_group_name_H-M   'P 1'
#
loop_
_entity.id
_entity.type
_entity.pdbx_description
1 polymer ?
#
loop_
_entity_poly.entity_id
_entity_poly.type
_entity_poly.pdbx_seq_one_letter_code
_entity_poly.pdbx_strand_id
1 'polypeptide(L)'
;MYNQFFYCSNCIHQTSCPFLNEQMRNFYRFEDYPEFENFSAFYDEDYFDSFRAPQQQVNRILAQLNIQRPELSRTLQRYGVNRAQINNYFRTAIAYTIDNASRYSGNINQRTNLLFSSFRRSNAWIFNALRAAGVPNNIVNSTFRDVIEFTLRSIITPPSPDRWSQWEDLGGVLAFGPGVSSWAPNRLDTFATGSDSALYHKWWNGSTWSNWERLGGVLTSAPAAVSWGNNRIDVFGRGTNNAMWHIFWDGSRWSQWEDLGGVLTSAPAAASWAPNRLDTFVRGTDNALYHKWWNGSTWSEWENLGGVLTSAPAAVSWGNNRIDVFVRGQGNRLYHLWWNGSRWSNWEDLGGNLTSAPAVSSRGPNKLEVFARGQNNQLMTMSWNGTRWSNWSNLGGNITSDPAAVSWGPNRTDVFARGTNNAMWHIWRN
;
A
#
# COMPACT_ATOMS: atom_id res chain seq x y z
N MET A 1 38.58 -63.39 57.74
CA MET A 1 37.20 -63.89 57.89
C MET A 1 36.62 -64.01 56.48
N TYR A 2 36.62 -65.21 55.90
CA TYR A 2 35.44 -66.07 55.62
C TYR A 2 34.44 -65.44 54.62
N ASN A 3 34.41 -65.87 53.34
CA ASN A 3 33.69 -67.01 52.69
C ASN A 3 32.37 -66.55 52.04
N GLN A 4 32.15 -66.61 50.72
CA GLN A 4 31.83 -67.74 49.80
C GLN A 4 30.32 -68.10 49.72
N PHE A 5 29.81 -68.17 48.47
CA PHE A 5 28.62 -68.86 47.91
C PHE A 5 27.22 -68.17 47.79
N PHE A 6 26.81 -68.06 46.50
CA PHE A 6 25.51 -68.32 45.83
C PHE A 6 24.23 -68.55 46.65
N TYR A 7 23.10 -67.97 46.19
CA TYR A 7 21.93 -68.69 45.63
C TYR A 7 20.84 -67.69 45.19
N CYS A 8 20.41 -67.77 43.93
CA CYS A 8 19.15 -67.18 43.44
C CYS A 8 18.17 -68.33 43.26
N SER A 9 17.17 -68.40 44.13
CA SER A 9 16.14 -69.43 44.11
C SER A 9 14.92 -68.96 43.32
N ASN A 10 14.68 -69.67 42.21
CA ASN A 10 13.45 -69.76 41.40
C ASN A 10 13.37 -68.88 40.15
N CYS A 11 14.01 -69.35 39.08
CA CYS A 11 13.48 -69.22 37.72
C CYS A 11 12.23 -70.12 37.58
N ILE A 12 11.09 -69.56 37.19
CA ILE A 12 10.03 -70.31 36.50
C ILE A 12 9.55 -69.46 35.32
N HIS A 13 9.70 -70.03 34.14
CA HIS A 13 9.07 -69.63 32.89
C HIS A 13 7.55 -69.63 33.02
N GLN A 14 6.88 -68.51 32.77
CA GLN A 14 5.49 -68.54 32.31
C GLN A 14 5.09 -67.25 31.57
N THR A 15 4.80 -67.47 30.29
CA THR A 15 4.14 -66.57 29.34
C THR A 15 2.63 -66.58 29.60
N SER A 16 2.10 -65.59 30.32
CA SER A 16 0.69 -65.17 30.24
C SER A 16 0.40 -64.02 31.19
N CYS A 17 -0.05 -62.89 30.66
CA CYS A 17 -0.67 -61.82 31.46
C CYS A 17 -2.19 -62.09 31.49
N PRO A 18 -2.81 -62.27 32.66
CA PRO A 18 -4.25 -62.47 32.76
C PRO A 18 -4.93 -61.11 32.81
N PHE A 19 -5.33 -60.57 31.66
CA PHE A 19 -6.47 -59.67 31.42
C PHE A 19 -6.50 -59.35 29.92
N LEU A 20 -6.78 -60.39 29.13
CA LEU A 20 -7.20 -60.28 27.73
C LEU A 20 -8.70 -60.01 27.73
N ASN A 21 -9.11 -58.79 27.35
CA ASN A 21 -10.52 -58.47 27.11
C ASN A 21 -10.90 -58.89 25.67
N GLU A 22 -12.12 -59.40 25.51
CA GLU A 22 -12.62 -60.27 24.43
C GLU A 22 -12.74 -59.69 23.01
N GLN A 23 -12.06 -58.60 22.65
CA GLN A 23 -12.20 -57.98 21.31
C GLN A 23 -11.04 -58.25 20.33
N MET A 24 -10.05 -59.07 20.69
CA MET A 24 -8.91 -59.43 19.82
C MET A 24 -8.83 -60.94 19.49
N ARG A 25 -9.97 -61.58 19.25
CA ARG A 25 -10.02 -62.87 18.54
C ARG A 25 -11.07 -62.84 17.46
N ASN A 26 -10.68 -62.30 16.30
CA ASN A 26 -11.05 -62.92 15.04
C ASN A 26 -9.89 -62.74 14.06
N PHE A 27 -9.05 -63.78 14.09
CA PHE A 27 -7.99 -64.06 13.15
C PHE A 27 -8.59 -64.37 11.77
N TYR A 28 -8.01 -63.75 10.73
CA TYR A 28 -7.73 -64.33 9.41
C TYR A 28 -8.90 -64.81 8.54
N ARG A 29 -9.14 -64.04 7.46
CA ARG A 29 -9.30 -64.61 6.12
C ARG A 29 -8.64 -63.68 5.11
N PHE A 30 -7.48 -64.11 4.61
CA PHE A 30 -6.86 -63.61 3.39
C PHE A 30 -7.64 -64.18 2.19
N GLU A 31 -7.91 -63.35 1.18
CA GLU A 31 -7.78 -63.60 -0.28
C GLU A 31 -8.66 -62.59 -1.04
N ASP A 32 -8.03 -61.60 -1.70
CA ASP A 32 -8.05 -61.45 -3.17
C ASP A 32 -7.63 -60.05 -3.67
N TYR A 33 -6.51 -60.04 -4.42
CA TYR A 33 -6.15 -59.19 -5.57
C TYR A 33 -5.86 -57.67 -5.39
N PRO A 34 -5.03 -57.08 -6.29
CA PRO A 34 -3.95 -56.17 -5.92
C PRO A 34 -4.08 -54.80 -6.58
N GLU A 35 -3.84 -53.73 -5.83
CA GLU A 35 -3.54 -52.43 -6.45
C GLU A 35 -2.62 -51.62 -5.55
N PHE A 36 -1.49 -51.22 -6.14
CA PHE A 36 -0.60 -50.21 -5.60
C PHE A 36 -1.38 -48.89 -5.48
N GLU A 37 -1.80 -48.52 -4.27
CA GLU A 37 -2.23 -47.14 -3.98
C GLU A 37 -1.37 -46.50 -2.90
N ASN A 38 -0.45 -45.66 -3.39
CA ASN A 38 -0.19 -44.30 -2.91
C ASN A 38 -0.50 -44.00 -1.43
N PHE A 39 0.49 -44.21 -0.56
CA PHE A 39 0.45 -43.79 0.84
C PHE A 39 0.71 -42.27 0.96
N SER A 40 -0.21 -41.45 0.45
CA SER A 40 -0.12 -39.98 0.48
C SER A 40 -1.38 -39.28 1.02
N ALA A 41 -2.24 -39.95 1.80
CA ALA A 41 -3.54 -39.41 2.19
C ALA A 41 -3.77 -39.37 3.71
N PHE A 42 -2.77 -38.98 4.52
CA PHE A 42 -2.95 -38.79 5.96
C PHE A 42 -2.23 -37.55 6.51
N TYR A 43 -2.36 -36.39 5.85
CA TYR A 43 -1.99 -35.11 6.45
C TYR A 43 -2.82 -33.97 5.86
N ASP A 44 -4.05 -33.81 6.35
CA ASP A 44 -4.77 -32.53 6.34
C ASP A 44 -5.83 -32.58 7.46
N GLU A 45 -5.62 -31.79 8.52
CA GLU A 45 -6.59 -30.83 9.12
C GLU A 45 -6.38 -30.49 10.61
N ASP A 46 -5.81 -31.33 11.47
CA ASP A 46 -6.02 -31.13 12.93
C ASP A 46 -4.86 -30.55 13.78
N TYR A 47 -3.95 -29.72 13.24
CA TYR A 47 -2.85 -29.14 14.05
C TYR A 47 -2.67 -27.61 13.99
N PHE A 48 -3.71 -26.85 13.63
CA PHE A 48 -3.64 -25.38 13.52
C PHE A 48 -4.64 -24.59 14.38
N ASP A 49 -5.29 -25.21 15.37
CA ASP A 49 -6.42 -24.57 16.10
C ASP A 49 -6.01 -23.65 17.27
N SER A 50 -4.76 -23.14 17.30
CA SER A 50 -4.26 -22.29 18.42
C SER A 50 -3.83 -20.87 18.05
N PHE A 51 -3.84 -20.49 16.76
CA PHE A 51 -3.45 -19.16 16.29
C PHE A 51 -4.68 -18.35 15.83
N ARG A 52 -4.74 -17.06 16.18
CA ARG A 52 -5.83 -16.14 15.78
C ARG A 52 -5.59 -15.52 14.39
N ALA A 53 -4.41 -15.72 13.80
CA ALA A 53 -4.00 -15.10 12.55
C ALA A 53 -4.82 -15.61 11.36
N PRO A 54 -5.32 -14.74 10.45
CA PRO A 54 -6.07 -15.17 9.27
C PRO A 54 -5.22 -16.06 8.33
N GLN A 55 -5.68 -17.27 8.05
CA GLN A 55 -4.94 -18.25 7.23
C GLN A 55 -4.59 -17.72 5.83
N GLN A 56 -5.47 -16.93 5.22
CA GLN A 56 -5.22 -16.29 3.93
C GLN A 56 -4.00 -15.35 3.97
N GLN A 57 -3.83 -14.60 5.07
CA GLN A 57 -2.70 -13.69 5.26
C GLN A 57 -1.41 -14.46 5.49
N VAL A 58 -1.45 -15.53 6.29
CA VAL A 58 -0.31 -16.43 6.51
C VAL A 58 0.17 -17.04 5.19
N ASN A 59 -0.76 -17.57 4.39
CA ASN A 59 -0.45 -18.19 3.10
C ASN A 59 0.12 -17.20 2.08
N ARG A 60 -0.40 -15.98 2.05
CA ARG A 60 0.12 -14.90 1.22
C ARG A 60 1.56 -14.56 1.60
N ILE A 61 1.84 -14.31 2.88
CA ILE A 61 3.18 -13.95 3.34
C ILE A 61 4.15 -15.11 3.08
N LEU A 62 3.73 -16.36 3.29
CA LEU A 62 4.53 -17.54 2.97
C LEU A 62 4.88 -17.62 1.47
N ALA A 63 3.91 -17.35 0.58
CA ALA A 63 4.16 -17.33 -0.86
C ALA A 63 5.19 -16.25 -1.23
N GLN A 64 5.06 -15.05 -0.66
CA GLN A 64 6.01 -13.96 -0.87
C GLN A 64 7.41 -14.31 -0.32
N LEU A 65 7.48 -14.91 0.88
CA LEU A 65 8.73 -15.37 1.49
C LEU A 65 9.42 -16.40 0.59
N ASN A 66 8.69 -17.38 0.07
CA ASN A 66 9.23 -18.41 -0.81
C ASN A 66 9.74 -17.87 -2.15
N ILE A 67 9.18 -16.75 -2.65
CA ILE A 67 9.62 -16.08 -3.88
C ILE A 67 10.83 -15.20 -3.62
N GLN A 68 10.78 -14.38 -2.57
CA GLN A 68 11.77 -13.33 -2.30
C GLN A 68 12.98 -13.82 -1.52
N ARG A 69 12.81 -14.88 -0.72
CA ARG A 69 13.83 -15.47 0.16
C ARG A 69 13.92 -16.99 0.03
N PRO A 70 14.07 -17.53 -1.20
CA PRO A 70 14.10 -18.98 -1.42
C PRO A 70 15.31 -19.66 -0.75
N GLU A 71 16.37 -18.91 -0.43
CA GLU A 71 17.56 -19.39 0.27
C GLU A 71 17.26 -19.94 1.66
N LEU A 72 16.24 -19.41 2.36
CA LEU A 72 15.85 -19.88 3.69
C LEU A 72 15.37 -21.33 3.65
N SER A 73 14.49 -21.63 2.70
CA SER A 73 14.00 -22.99 2.47
C SER A 73 15.12 -23.91 1.97
N ARG A 74 15.90 -23.47 0.97
CA ARG A 74 17.01 -24.27 0.42
C ARG A 74 18.06 -24.63 1.48
N THR A 75 18.34 -23.73 2.40
CA THR A 75 19.30 -23.96 3.48
C THR A 75 18.85 -25.10 4.38
N LEU A 76 17.58 -25.15 4.76
CA LEU A 76 17.05 -26.26 5.58
C LEU A 76 16.94 -27.57 4.79
N GLN A 77 16.61 -27.51 3.50
CA GLN A 77 16.56 -28.69 2.63
C GLN A 77 17.91 -29.40 2.49
N ARG A 78 19.03 -28.66 2.55
CA ARG A 78 20.39 -29.25 2.53
C ARG A 78 20.67 -30.17 3.73
N TYR A 79 19.93 -30.01 4.82
CA TYR A 79 19.98 -30.87 6.00
C TYR A 79 18.90 -31.97 5.98
N GLY A 80 18.28 -32.23 4.82
CA GLY A 80 17.30 -33.31 4.65
C GLY A 80 15.88 -32.99 5.14
N VAL A 81 15.61 -31.73 5.54
CA VAL A 81 14.25 -31.33 5.95
C VAL A 81 13.34 -31.20 4.73
N ASN A 82 12.20 -31.90 4.73
CA ASN A 82 11.27 -31.89 3.61
C ASN A 82 10.63 -30.49 3.42
N ARG A 83 10.39 -30.09 2.17
CA ARG A 83 9.78 -28.80 1.82
C ARG A 83 8.42 -28.55 2.48
N ALA A 84 7.58 -29.58 2.61
CA ALA A 84 6.29 -29.49 3.28
C ALA A 84 6.46 -29.18 4.77
N GLN A 85 7.41 -29.86 5.44
CA GLN A 85 7.74 -29.61 6.84
C GLN A 85 8.30 -28.19 7.05
N ILE A 86 9.19 -27.73 6.17
CA ILE A 86 9.73 -26.36 6.20
C ILE A 86 8.60 -25.33 6.07
N ASN A 87 7.70 -25.52 5.10
CA ASN A 87 6.54 -24.66 4.92
C ASN A 87 5.65 -24.63 6.17
N ASN A 88 5.43 -25.77 6.82
CA ASN A 88 4.66 -25.83 8.07
C ASN A 88 5.35 -25.03 9.18
N TYR A 89 6.67 -25.17 9.36
CA TYR A 89 7.39 -24.39 10.36
C TYR A 89 7.36 -22.88 10.07
N PHE A 90 7.48 -22.50 8.79
CA PHE A 90 7.38 -21.10 8.38
C PHE A 90 5.98 -20.55 8.59
N ARG A 91 4.92 -21.32 8.29
CA ARG A 91 3.53 -20.93 8.60
C ARG A 91 3.34 -20.68 10.08
N THR A 92 3.85 -21.56 10.95
CA THR A 92 3.77 -21.37 12.41
C THR A 92 4.49 -20.10 12.85
N ALA A 93 5.67 -19.80 12.31
CA ALA A 93 6.41 -18.58 12.62
C ALA A 93 5.71 -17.31 12.12
N ILE A 94 5.16 -17.35 10.90
CA ILE A 94 4.40 -16.25 10.30
C ILE A 94 3.13 -15.97 11.14
N ALA A 95 2.32 -17.00 11.41
CA ALA A 95 1.10 -16.89 12.20
C ALA A 95 1.37 -16.34 13.61
N TYR A 96 2.37 -16.89 14.29
CA TYR A 96 2.79 -16.40 15.61
C TYR A 96 3.18 -14.92 15.58
N THR A 97 3.93 -14.52 14.54
CA THR A 97 4.38 -13.13 14.38
C THR A 97 3.21 -12.20 14.17
N ILE A 98 2.26 -12.55 13.30
CA ILE A 98 1.03 -11.77 13.07
C ILE A 98 0.27 -11.55 14.38
N ASP A 99 0.04 -12.62 15.14
CA ASP A 99 -0.76 -12.58 16.38
C ASP A 99 -0.13 -11.76 17.50
N ASN A 100 1.20 -11.66 17.51
CA ASN A 100 1.94 -11.07 18.62
C ASN A 100 2.64 -9.76 18.27
N ALA A 101 2.71 -9.36 17.00
CA ALA A 101 3.49 -8.21 16.57
C ALA A 101 3.13 -6.89 17.25
N SER A 102 1.86 -6.70 17.64
CA SER A 102 1.38 -5.51 18.34
C SER A 102 1.86 -5.42 19.80
N ARG A 103 2.27 -6.53 20.41
CA ARG A 103 2.73 -6.61 21.80
C ARG A 103 4.18 -6.16 21.99
N TYR A 104 4.91 -5.95 20.90
CA TYR A 104 6.33 -5.62 20.91
C TYR A 104 6.59 -4.31 20.15
N SER A 105 7.16 -3.32 20.83
CA SER A 105 7.52 -2.00 20.30
C SER A 105 9.02 -1.90 20.00
N GLY A 106 9.43 -0.81 19.33
CA GLY A 106 10.83 -0.54 18.95
C GLY A 106 11.09 -0.61 17.45
N ASN A 107 12.36 -0.46 17.06
CA ASN A 107 12.77 -0.60 15.66
C ASN A 107 12.65 -2.07 15.18
N ILE A 108 12.73 -2.30 13.87
CA ILE A 108 12.50 -3.62 13.27
C ILE A 108 13.40 -4.71 13.89
N ASN A 109 14.68 -4.41 14.13
CA ASN A 109 15.63 -5.37 14.71
C ASN A 109 15.29 -5.69 16.17
N GLN A 110 14.91 -4.69 16.96
CA GLN A 110 14.45 -4.86 18.34
C GLN A 110 13.21 -5.74 18.39
N ARG A 111 12.21 -5.44 17.56
CA ARG A 111 10.95 -6.20 17.47
C ARG A 111 11.20 -7.64 17.02
N THR A 112 11.98 -7.86 15.96
CA THR A 112 12.37 -9.19 15.49
C THR A 112 13.02 -10.01 16.60
N ASN A 113 13.96 -9.43 17.34
CA ASN A 113 14.68 -10.16 18.39
C ASN A 113 13.79 -10.54 19.57
N LEU A 114 12.88 -9.64 19.99
CA LEU A 114 11.92 -9.90 21.06
C LEU A 114 10.90 -10.96 20.65
N LEU A 115 10.33 -10.84 19.45
CA LEU A 115 9.40 -11.82 18.90
C LEU A 115 10.04 -13.18 18.68
N PHE A 116 11.27 -13.22 18.16
CA PHE A 116 12.03 -14.46 17.99
C PHE A 116 12.27 -15.15 19.33
N SER A 117 12.67 -14.41 20.35
CA SER A 117 12.92 -14.96 21.69
C SER A 117 11.64 -15.53 22.31
N SER A 118 10.50 -14.86 22.08
CA SER A 118 9.20 -15.36 22.50
C SER A 118 8.75 -16.59 21.71
N PHE A 119 8.83 -16.53 20.38
CA PHE A 119 8.49 -17.62 19.46
C PHE A 119 9.27 -18.89 19.77
N ARG A 120 10.59 -18.77 20.00
CA ARG A 120 11.46 -19.90 20.34
C ARG A 120 11.06 -20.59 21.64
N ARG A 121 10.58 -19.85 22.63
CA ARG A 121 10.07 -20.42 23.89
C ARG A 121 8.73 -21.13 23.69
N SER A 122 7.80 -20.48 22.99
CA SER A 122 6.46 -21.03 22.75
C SER A 122 6.44 -22.21 21.77
N ASN A 123 7.42 -22.31 20.86
CA ASN A 123 7.47 -23.32 19.80
C ASN A 123 8.77 -24.12 19.84
N ALA A 124 9.24 -24.48 21.04
CA ALA A 124 10.50 -25.21 21.24
C ALA A 124 10.59 -26.51 20.43
N TRP A 125 9.45 -27.13 20.13
CA TRP A 125 9.34 -28.36 19.33
C TRP A 125 9.94 -28.19 17.91
N ILE A 126 9.74 -27.04 17.25
CA ILE A 126 10.30 -26.76 15.91
C ILE A 126 11.83 -26.75 15.97
N PHE A 127 12.38 -26.08 16.99
CA PHE A 127 13.83 -25.95 17.17
C PHE A 127 14.48 -27.30 17.53
N ASN A 128 13.78 -28.14 18.30
CA ASN A 128 14.24 -29.49 18.63
C ASN A 128 14.18 -30.41 17.41
N ALA A 129 13.12 -30.35 16.60
CA ALA A 129 12.98 -31.12 15.37
C ALA A 129 14.09 -30.78 14.36
N LEU A 130 14.37 -29.49 14.14
CA LEU A 130 15.44 -29.07 13.24
C LEU A 130 16.83 -29.42 13.75
N ARG A 131 17.05 -29.40 15.07
CA ARG A 131 18.32 -29.87 15.65
C ARG A 131 18.48 -31.38 15.49
N ALA A 132 17.41 -32.15 15.66
CA ALA A 132 17.42 -33.60 15.42
C ALA A 132 17.71 -33.95 13.95
N ALA A 133 17.29 -33.09 13.02
CA ALA A 133 17.65 -33.17 11.60
C ALA A 133 19.09 -32.69 11.29
N GLY A 134 19.90 -32.38 12.31
CA GLY A 134 21.30 -31.99 12.14
C GLY A 134 21.51 -30.52 11.74
N VAL A 135 20.48 -29.67 11.77
CA VAL A 135 20.63 -28.24 11.45
C VAL A 135 21.34 -27.52 12.60
N PRO A 136 22.46 -26.82 12.35
CA PRO A 136 23.16 -26.03 13.36
C PRO A 136 22.27 -24.95 14.00
N ASN A 137 22.40 -24.76 15.31
CA ASN A 137 21.57 -23.81 16.07
C ASN A 137 21.68 -22.36 15.55
N ASN A 138 22.84 -21.93 15.06
CA ASN A 138 23.03 -20.61 14.48
C ASN A 138 22.19 -20.43 13.19
N ILE A 139 22.13 -21.46 12.34
CA ILE A 139 21.33 -21.47 11.12
C ILE A 139 19.83 -21.47 11.44
N VAL A 140 19.38 -22.30 12.39
CA VAL A 140 17.98 -22.29 12.83
C VAL A 140 17.60 -20.91 13.35
N ASN A 141 18.43 -20.33 14.22
CA ASN A 141 18.16 -19.03 14.82
C ASN A 141 18.14 -17.90 13.78
N SER A 142 19.08 -17.88 12.83
CA SER A 142 19.09 -16.86 11.77
C SER A 142 17.88 -17.00 10.86
N THR A 143 17.55 -18.23 10.42
CA THR A 143 16.41 -18.47 9.53
C THR A 143 15.10 -17.98 10.14
N PHE A 144 14.80 -18.32 11.40
CA PHE A 144 13.54 -17.87 12.02
C PHE A 144 13.55 -16.39 12.37
N ARG A 145 14.70 -15.76 12.62
CA ARG A 145 14.77 -14.30 12.70
C ARG A 145 14.42 -13.66 11.37
N ASP A 146 14.93 -14.20 10.26
CA ASP A 146 14.65 -13.69 8.92
C ASP A 146 13.17 -13.88 8.55
N VAL A 147 12.56 -15.02 8.87
CA VAL A 147 11.11 -15.23 8.65
C VAL A 147 10.26 -14.26 9.46
N ILE A 148 10.61 -14.04 10.73
CA ILE A 148 9.89 -13.10 11.61
C ILE A 148 10.07 -11.67 11.13
N GLU A 149 11.29 -11.27 10.76
CA GLU A 149 11.57 -9.95 10.23
C GLU A 149 10.84 -9.69 8.91
N PHE A 150 10.88 -10.67 7.99
CA PHE A 150 10.13 -10.62 6.74
C PHE A 150 8.65 -10.42 7.03
N THR A 151 8.08 -11.24 7.91
CA THR A 151 6.68 -11.14 8.31
C THR A 151 6.36 -9.78 8.92
N LEU A 152 7.20 -9.25 9.82
CA LEU A 152 7.05 -7.92 10.39
C LEU A 152 7.02 -6.82 9.33
N ARG A 153 7.87 -6.92 8.31
CA ARG A 153 7.88 -5.99 7.17
C ARG A 153 6.65 -6.17 6.28
N SER A 154 6.15 -7.40 6.13
CA SER A 154 4.95 -7.73 5.34
C SER A 154 3.62 -7.40 6.04
N ILE A 155 3.56 -7.35 7.38
CA ILE A 155 2.35 -6.91 8.11
C ILE A 155 2.30 -5.38 8.26
N ILE A 156 3.41 -4.68 8.02
CA ILE A 156 3.43 -3.21 7.91
C ILE A 156 2.77 -2.75 6.59
N THR A 157 2.52 -3.66 5.65
CA THR A 157 1.53 -3.47 4.57
C THR A 157 0.18 -4.09 4.96
N PRO A 158 -0.86 -3.30 5.31
CA PRO A 158 -2.18 -3.87 5.59
C PRO A 158 -2.90 -4.25 4.29
N PRO A 159 -3.87 -5.17 4.37
CA PRO A 159 -5.23 -4.65 4.33
C PRO A 159 -6.09 -5.30 5.42
N SER A 160 -6.46 -4.50 6.42
CA SER A 160 -7.89 -4.39 6.64
C SER A 160 -8.40 -3.61 5.42
N PRO A 161 -9.47 -4.05 4.75
CA PRO A 161 -10.22 -3.13 3.89
C PRO A 161 -10.47 -1.88 4.74
N ASP A 162 -10.16 -0.72 4.18
CA ASP A 162 -10.39 0.59 4.80
C ASP A 162 -9.36 1.16 5.80
N ARG A 163 -8.23 0.50 6.10
CA ARG A 163 -7.20 1.12 6.98
C ARG A 163 -6.08 1.78 6.16
N TRP A 164 -5.84 3.06 6.45
CA TRP A 164 -4.68 3.81 5.94
C TRP A 164 -3.35 3.23 6.47
N SER A 165 -2.31 3.28 5.64
CA SER A 165 -0.94 2.94 5.99
C SER A 165 -0.35 3.93 7.01
N GLN A 166 0.88 3.68 7.42
CA GLN A 166 1.68 4.72 8.08
C GLN A 166 2.22 5.68 7.02
N TRP A 167 2.45 6.93 7.41
CA TRP A 167 3.16 7.89 6.56
C TRP A 167 4.58 7.41 6.26
N GLU A 168 4.95 7.39 4.99
CA GLU A 168 6.30 7.10 4.50
C GLU A 168 6.97 8.37 3.96
N ASP A 169 8.23 8.60 4.32
CA ASP A 169 9.05 9.71 3.83
C ASP A 169 9.73 9.30 2.52
N LEU A 170 9.43 10.02 1.43
CA LEU A 170 9.97 9.82 0.09
C LEU A 170 11.16 10.75 -0.21
N GLY A 171 11.57 11.56 0.76
CA GLY A 171 12.68 12.49 0.69
C GLY A 171 12.39 13.73 -0.15
N GLY A 172 13.46 14.39 -0.58
CA GLY A 172 13.41 15.66 -1.31
C GLY A 172 13.23 16.88 -0.40
N VAL A 173 13.27 18.07 -1.01
CA VAL A 173 12.98 19.36 -0.34
C VAL A 173 12.02 20.13 -1.24
N LEU A 174 10.75 20.10 -0.88
CA LEU A 174 9.65 20.65 -1.66
C LEU A 174 9.45 22.14 -1.36
N ALA A 175 9.39 22.96 -2.40
CA ALA A 175 9.00 24.38 -2.30
C ALA A 175 7.48 24.57 -2.18
N PHE A 176 6.70 23.70 -2.83
CA PHE A 176 5.23 23.71 -2.83
C PHE A 176 4.67 22.31 -2.53
N GLY A 177 3.33 22.17 -2.55
CA GLY A 177 2.71 20.84 -2.52
C GLY A 177 3.09 19.98 -3.73
N PRO A 178 2.96 18.66 -3.64
CA PRO A 178 3.24 17.76 -4.75
C PRO A 178 2.11 17.75 -5.79
N GLY A 179 2.40 17.19 -6.96
CA GLY A 179 1.42 16.70 -7.93
C GLY A 179 1.58 15.20 -8.09
N VAL A 180 0.53 14.48 -8.46
CA VAL A 180 0.60 13.03 -8.68
C VAL A 180 -0.35 12.58 -9.78
N SER A 181 0.07 11.59 -10.56
CA SER A 181 -0.75 10.91 -11.55
C SER A 181 -0.48 9.40 -11.55
N SER A 182 -1.39 8.65 -12.15
CA SER A 182 -1.25 7.23 -12.45
C SER A 182 -1.76 6.98 -13.85
N TRP A 183 -0.96 6.29 -14.67
CA TRP A 183 -1.35 5.88 -16.02
C TRP A 183 -1.59 4.37 -16.15
N ALA A 184 -1.32 3.58 -15.11
CA ALA A 184 -1.54 2.14 -15.08
C ALA A 184 -1.74 1.60 -13.65
N PRO A 185 -2.38 0.43 -13.47
CA PRO A 185 -2.43 -0.24 -12.19
C PRO A 185 -1.03 -0.43 -11.60
N ASN A 186 -0.89 -0.18 -10.29
CA ASN A 186 0.35 -0.31 -9.54
C ASN A 186 1.49 0.60 -10.06
N ARG A 187 1.13 1.72 -10.70
CA ARG A 187 2.05 2.77 -11.14
C ARG A 187 1.64 4.10 -10.52
N LEU A 188 2.61 4.81 -9.95
CA LEU A 188 2.43 6.17 -9.46
C LEU A 188 3.57 7.02 -9.97
N ASP A 189 3.27 8.25 -10.37
CA ASP A 189 4.24 9.24 -10.83
C ASP A 189 3.98 10.54 -10.06
N THR A 190 4.96 10.93 -9.25
CA THR A 190 4.88 12.07 -8.33
C THR A 190 5.80 13.18 -8.80
N PHE A 191 5.32 14.41 -8.66
CA PHE A 191 5.98 15.61 -9.15
C PHE A 191 6.12 16.60 -8.01
N ALA A 192 7.27 17.27 -7.94
CA ALA A 192 7.58 18.24 -6.90
C ALA A 192 8.35 19.41 -7.48
N THR A 193 8.01 20.63 -7.05
CA THR A 193 8.86 21.78 -7.28
C THR A 193 9.94 21.82 -6.20
N GLY A 194 11.21 21.75 -6.60
CA GLY A 194 12.37 21.79 -5.70
C GLY A 194 12.65 23.20 -5.16
N SER A 195 13.62 23.32 -4.25
CA SER A 195 14.07 24.61 -3.71
C SER A 195 14.74 25.52 -4.75
N ASP A 196 15.17 24.95 -5.88
CA ASP A 196 15.70 25.67 -7.05
C ASP A 196 14.59 26.07 -8.04
N SER A 197 13.32 25.93 -7.65
CA SER A 197 12.12 26.15 -8.48
C SER A 197 11.97 25.21 -9.68
N ALA A 198 12.81 24.19 -9.84
CA ALA A 198 12.66 23.23 -10.94
C ALA A 198 11.63 22.15 -10.62
N LEU A 199 11.03 21.58 -11.67
CA LEU A 199 10.21 20.38 -11.57
C LEU A 199 11.11 19.16 -11.41
N TYR A 200 10.76 18.32 -10.43
CA TYR A 200 11.33 17.00 -10.21
C TYR A 200 10.26 15.92 -10.29
N HIS A 201 10.65 14.74 -10.72
CA HIS A 201 9.79 13.58 -10.89
C HIS A 201 10.36 12.36 -10.13
N LYS A 202 9.49 11.56 -9.53
CA LYS A 202 9.80 10.30 -8.84
C LYS A 202 8.61 9.36 -9.01
N TRP A 203 8.84 8.07 -9.26
CA TRP A 203 7.78 7.14 -9.59
C TRP A 203 7.91 5.79 -8.85
N TRP A 204 6.77 5.13 -8.67
CA TRP A 204 6.66 3.77 -8.16
C TRP A 204 6.47 2.79 -9.32
N ASN A 205 7.33 1.78 -9.43
CA ASN A 205 7.26 0.80 -10.53
C ASN A 205 6.51 -0.50 -10.17
N GLY A 206 5.80 -0.54 -9.06
CA GLY A 206 5.16 -1.74 -8.55
C GLY A 206 5.96 -2.49 -7.49
N SER A 207 7.22 -2.13 -7.28
CA SER A 207 8.11 -2.77 -6.30
C SER A 207 8.98 -1.79 -5.51
N THR A 208 9.43 -0.70 -6.15
CA THR A 208 10.32 0.29 -5.55
C THR A 208 10.04 1.68 -6.12
N TRP A 209 10.34 2.69 -5.31
CA TRP A 209 10.40 4.09 -5.74
C TRP A 209 11.72 4.37 -6.45
N SER A 210 11.69 5.10 -7.56
CA SER A 210 12.88 5.58 -8.27
C SER A 210 13.65 6.66 -7.48
N ASN A 211 14.82 7.07 -7.96
CA ASN A 211 15.45 8.33 -7.51
C ASN A 211 14.71 9.54 -8.11
N TRP A 212 14.90 10.71 -7.50
CA TRP A 212 14.43 11.97 -8.06
C TRP A 212 15.14 12.27 -9.38
N GLU A 213 14.38 12.52 -10.45
CA GLU A 213 14.88 13.04 -11.71
C GLU A 213 14.47 14.50 -11.89
N ARG A 214 15.37 15.34 -12.43
CA ARG A 214 15.10 16.76 -12.66
C ARG A 214 14.58 16.98 -14.07
N LEU A 215 13.41 17.61 -14.20
CA LEU A 215 12.76 17.92 -15.47
C LEU A 215 12.93 19.40 -15.89
N GLY A 216 13.61 20.20 -15.07
CA GLY A 216 13.89 21.61 -15.37
C GLY A 216 12.67 22.51 -15.19
N GLY A 217 12.62 23.61 -15.96
CA GLY A 217 11.64 24.68 -15.77
C GLY A 217 11.92 25.55 -14.54
N VAL A 218 11.12 26.61 -14.38
CA VAL A 218 11.13 27.49 -13.19
C VAL A 218 9.68 27.75 -12.80
N LEU A 219 9.19 26.99 -11.82
CA LEU A 219 7.80 27.00 -11.37
C LEU A 219 7.62 27.82 -10.10
N THR A 220 6.51 28.57 -10.06
CA THR A 220 6.08 29.43 -8.95
C THR A 220 4.80 28.90 -8.27
N SER A 221 4.49 27.62 -8.49
CA SER A 221 3.37 26.90 -7.88
C SER A 221 3.68 25.42 -7.66
N ALA A 222 2.76 24.72 -6.98
CA ALA A 222 2.69 23.25 -7.04
C ALA A 222 2.39 22.80 -8.49
N PRO A 223 2.91 21.63 -8.91
CA PRO A 223 2.55 21.03 -10.18
C PRO A 223 1.22 20.27 -10.10
N ALA A 224 0.45 20.25 -11.19
CA ALA A 224 -0.66 19.33 -11.39
C ALA A 224 -0.29 18.30 -12.44
N ALA A 225 -0.53 17.02 -12.15
CA ALA A 225 -0.24 15.93 -13.07
C ALA A 225 -1.52 15.16 -13.40
N VAL A 226 -1.63 14.70 -14.63
CA VAL A 226 -2.79 13.95 -15.12
C VAL A 226 -2.36 12.95 -16.19
N SER A 227 -3.12 11.89 -16.35
CA SER A 227 -2.96 10.93 -17.45
C SER A 227 -4.31 10.72 -18.12
N TRP A 228 -4.30 10.67 -19.45
CA TRP A 228 -5.47 10.27 -20.23
C TRP A 228 -5.38 8.83 -20.76
N GLY A 229 -4.25 8.14 -20.54
CA GLY A 229 -4.00 6.83 -21.10
C GLY A 229 -2.69 6.20 -20.68
N ASN A 230 -2.54 4.91 -20.97
CA ASN A 230 -1.35 4.16 -20.59
C ASN A 230 -0.06 4.77 -21.16
N ASN A 231 0.98 4.86 -20.33
CA ASN A 231 2.29 5.40 -20.67
C ASN A 231 2.25 6.87 -21.13
N ARG A 232 1.28 7.64 -20.64
CA ARG A 232 1.14 9.09 -20.88
C ARG A 232 1.01 9.83 -19.55
N ILE A 233 1.73 10.94 -19.41
CA ILE A 233 1.55 11.88 -18.30
C ILE A 233 1.70 13.30 -18.83
N ASP A 234 0.82 14.19 -18.40
CA ASP A 234 0.87 15.62 -18.64
C ASP A 234 1.02 16.34 -17.30
N VAL A 235 1.93 17.32 -17.24
CA VAL A 235 2.24 18.09 -16.03
C VAL A 235 2.13 19.57 -16.32
N PHE A 236 1.41 20.27 -15.45
CA PHE A 236 1.16 21.70 -15.53
C PHE A 236 1.72 22.42 -14.31
N GLY A 237 2.22 23.63 -14.49
CA GLY A 237 2.66 24.49 -13.39
C GLY A 237 2.59 25.96 -13.79
N ARG A 238 2.63 26.86 -12.80
CA ARG A 238 2.70 28.30 -13.07
C ARG A 238 4.15 28.74 -13.24
N GLY A 239 4.45 29.45 -14.33
CA GLY A 239 5.78 30.01 -14.59
C GLY A 239 6.06 31.32 -13.85
N THR A 240 7.22 31.92 -14.10
CA THR A 240 7.61 33.24 -13.53
C THR A 240 6.82 34.40 -14.14
N ASN A 241 6.28 34.22 -15.35
CA ASN A 241 5.37 35.16 -16.01
C ASN A 241 3.90 35.01 -15.57
N ASN A 242 3.62 34.19 -14.56
CA ASN A 242 2.29 33.78 -14.10
C ASN A 242 1.45 33.01 -15.15
N ALA A 243 2.01 32.63 -16.30
CA ALA A 243 1.31 31.80 -17.27
C ALA A 243 1.30 30.32 -16.85
N MET A 244 0.39 29.55 -17.45
CA MET A 244 0.39 28.10 -17.32
C MET A 244 1.44 27.50 -18.27
N TRP A 245 2.36 26.72 -17.72
CA TRP A 245 3.37 25.98 -18.44
C TRP A 245 3.06 24.48 -18.40
N HIS A 246 3.34 23.79 -19.49
CA HIS A 246 3.03 22.38 -19.70
C HIS A 246 4.25 21.61 -20.19
N ILE A 247 4.44 20.40 -19.66
CA ILE A 247 5.41 19.40 -20.12
C ILE A 247 4.75 18.02 -20.06
N PHE A 248 5.13 17.11 -20.94
CA PHE A 248 4.51 15.78 -20.97
C PHE A 248 5.48 14.65 -21.30
N TRP A 249 5.15 13.46 -20.83
CA TRP A 249 5.78 12.20 -21.21
C TRP A 249 5.01 11.57 -22.38
N ASP A 250 5.68 11.28 -23.49
CA ASP A 250 5.05 10.69 -24.69
C ASP A 250 5.11 9.16 -24.76
N GLY A 251 5.64 8.52 -23.72
CA GLY A 251 5.91 7.09 -23.69
C GLY A 251 7.38 6.73 -23.91
N SER A 252 8.19 7.69 -24.35
CA SER A 252 9.62 7.51 -24.64
C SER A 252 10.50 8.62 -24.07
N ARG A 253 10.01 9.86 -24.01
CA ARG A 253 10.73 11.03 -23.51
C ARG A 253 9.78 12.09 -22.96
N TRP A 254 10.35 12.98 -22.15
CA TRP A 254 9.72 14.23 -21.78
C TRP A 254 9.81 15.24 -22.94
N SER A 255 8.74 16.00 -23.17
CA SER A 255 8.68 17.10 -24.14
C SER A 255 9.53 18.28 -23.70
N GLN A 256 9.62 19.29 -24.56
CA GLN A 256 10.00 20.64 -24.10
C GLN A 256 8.84 21.28 -23.34
N TRP A 257 9.15 22.31 -22.56
CA TRP A 257 8.15 23.14 -21.89
C TRP A 257 7.40 24.01 -22.91
N GLU A 258 6.07 24.04 -22.80
CA GLU A 258 5.16 24.84 -23.62
C GLU A 258 4.43 25.87 -22.74
N ASP A 259 4.36 27.12 -23.21
CA ASP A 259 3.58 28.19 -22.56
C ASP A 259 2.14 28.18 -23.11
N LEU A 260 1.16 27.95 -22.24
CA LEU A 260 -0.27 27.92 -22.55
C LEU A 260 -0.99 29.23 -22.21
N GLY A 261 -0.24 30.25 -21.81
CA GLY A 261 -0.70 31.61 -21.51
C GLY A 261 -1.53 31.71 -20.23
N GLY A 262 -2.32 32.78 -20.16
CA GLY A 262 -3.12 33.13 -18.97
C GLY A 262 -2.33 33.88 -17.89
N VAL A 263 -3.03 34.32 -16.85
CA VAL A 263 -2.44 34.96 -15.66
C VAL A 263 -3.02 34.27 -14.42
N LEU A 264 -2.28 33.29 -13.93
CA LEU A 264 -2.70 32.39 -12.86
C LEU A 264 -2.38 32.99 -11.49
N THR A 265 -3.36 32.97 -10.58
CA THR A 265 -3.18 33.34 -9.17
C THR A 265 -3.21 32.13 -8.22
N SER A 266 -3.17 30.92 -8.77
CA SER A 266 -3.07 29.65 -8.04
C SER A 266 -2.19 28.64 -8.79
N ALA A 267 -1.90 27.51 -8.13
CA ALA A 267 -1.50 26.30 -8.85
C ALA A 267 -2.63 25.82 -9.78
N PRO A 268 -2.31 25.16 -10.91
CA PRO A 268 -3.30 24.51 -11.74
C PRO A 268 -3.84 23.23 -11.07
N ALA A 269 -4.98 22.76 -11.56
CA ALA A 269 -5.44 21.38 -11.45
C ALA A 269 -5.73 20.83 -12.83
N ALA A 270 -5.68 19.51 -13.01
CA ALA A 270 -5.93 18.89 -14.30
C ALA A 270 -6.71 17.58 -14.14
N ALA A 271 -7.59 17.30 -15.09
CA ALA A 271 -8.35 16.05 -15.19
C ALA A 271 -8.41 15.59 -16.64
N SER A 272 -8.67 14.30 -16.83
CA SER A 272 -8.96 13.70 -18.13
C SER A 272 -10.11 12.73 -18.00
N TRP A 273 -11.10 12.86 -18.86
CA TRP A 273 -12.27 11.98 -18.91
C TRP A 273 -12.29 11.07 -20.14
N ALA A 274 -11.36 11.25 -21.08
CA ALA A 274 -11.22 10.42 -22.28
C ALA A 274 -9.78 10.44 -22.82
N PRO A 275 -9.39 9.45 -23.62
CA PRO A 275 -8.12 9.48 -24.35
C PRO A 275 -7.98 10.76 -25.17
N ASN A 276 -6.77 11.32 -25.19
CA ASN A 276 -6.43 12.55 -25.91
C ASN A 276 -7.29 13.77 -25.50
N ARG A 277 -7.77 13.78 -24.26
CA ARG A 277 -8.51 14.91 -23.66
C ARG A 277 -7.88 15.30 -22.34
N LEU A 278 -7.62 16.60 -22.18
CA LEU A 278 -7.15 17.20 -20.94
C LEU A 278 -8.00 18.43 -20.65
N ASP A 279 -8.32 18.63 -19.38
CA ASP A 279 -9.03 19.80 -18.88
C ASP A 279 -8.26 20.35 -17.69
N THR A 280 -7.96 21.65 -17.73
CA THR A 280 -7.13 22.34 -16.73
C THR A 280 -7.92 23.46 -16.07
N PHE A 281 -7.66 23.68 -14.79
CA PHE A 281 -8.41 24.59 -13.94
C PHE A 281 -7.46 25.44 -13.12
N VAL A 282 -7.71 26.75 -13.08
CA VAL A 282 -6.87 27.71 -12.36
C VAL A 282 -7.73 28.80 -11.72
N ARG A 283 -7.18 29.52 -10.75
CA ARG A 283 -7.78 30.78 -10.28
C ARG A 283 -7.23 31.96 -11.07
N GLY A 284 -8.12 32.80 -11.58
CA GLY A 284 -7.80 34.05 -12.27
C GLY A 284 -7.47 35.22 -11.32
N THR A 285 -7.21 36.41 -11.88
CA THR A 285 -6.90 37.63 -11.10
C THR A 285 -8.11 38.22 -10.39
N ASP A 286 -9.31 37.87 -10.84
CA ASP A 286 -10.61 38.21 -10.24
C ASP A 286 -11.06 37.19 -9.17
N ASN A 287 -10.21 36.20 -8.85
CA ASN A 287 -10.51 35.04 -8.00
C ASN A 287 -11.56 34.07 -8.54
N ALA A 288 -11.97 34.17 -9.81
CA ALA A 288 -12.85 33.18 -10.43
C ALA A 288 -12.08 31.92 -10.85
N LEU A 289 -12.82 30.82 -11.03
CA LEU A 289 -12.31 29.60 -11.65
C LEU A 289 -12.25 29.81 -13.17
N TYR A 290 -11.09 29.55 -13.76
CA TYR A 290 -10.87 29.52 -15.19
C TYR A 290 -10.54 28.11 -15.67
N HIS A 291 -11.04 27.77 -16.85
CA HIS A 291 -10.93 26.46 -17.46
C HIS A 291 -10.31 26.56 -18.85
N LYS A 292 -9.40 25.65 -19.20
CA LYS A 292 -8.80 25.51 -20.53
C LYS A 292 -8.60 24.04 -20.84
N TRP A 293 -8.90 23.61 -22.06
CA TRP A 293 -8.88 22.19 -22.40
C TRP A 293 -8.18 21.90 -23.73
N TRP A 294 -7.62 20.70 -23.83
CA TRP A 294 -7.11 20.11 -25.06
C TRP A 294 -8.19 19.23 -25.69
N ASN A 295 -8.55 19.49 -26.94
CA ASN A 295 -9.60 18.73 -27.63
C ASN A 295 -9.09 17.55 -28.47
N GLY A 296 -7.79 17.26 -28.41
CA GLY A 296 -7.13 16.27 -29.25
C GLY A 296 -6.27 16.84 -30.38
N SER A 297 -6.45 18.13 -30.68
CA SER A 297 -5.75 18.85 -31.76
C SER A 297 -5.26 20.23 -31.35
N THR A 298 -6.03 20.96 -30.55
CA THR A 298 -5.71 22.31 -30.09
C THR A 298 -6.17 22.55 -28.67
N TRP A 299 -5.50 23.48 -28.01
CA TRP A 299 -5.96 24.07 -26.75
C TRP A 299 -7.07 25.09 -27.01
N SER A 300 -8.09 25.11 -26.18
CA SER A 300 -9.15 26.11 -26.18
C SER A 300 -8.66 27.48 -25.72
N GLU A 301 -9.47 28.53 -25.87
CA GLU A 301 -9.33 29.75 -25.07
C GLU A 301 -9.69 29.50 -23.60
N TRP A 302 -9.37 30.46 -22.74
CA TRP A 302 -9.73 30.43 -21.32
C TRP A 302 -11.23 30.71 -21.14
N GLU A 303 -11.93 29.80 -20.46
CA GLU A 303 -13.35 29.90 -20.10
C GLU A 303 -13.50 30.28 -18.62
N ASN A 304 -14.26 31.34 -18.32
CA ASN A 304 -14.55 31.74 -16.94
C ASN A 304 -15.78 30.97 -16.42
N LEU A 305 -15.59 30.21 -15.34
CA LEU A 305 -16.62 29.40 -14.67
C LEU A 305 -17.16 30.04 -13.38
N GLY A 306 -16.77 31.29 -13.10
CA GLY A 306 -17.20 32.07 -11.95
C GLY A 306 -16.67 31.54 -10.61
N GLY A 307 -17.41 31.84 -9.54
CA GLY A 307 -17.03 31.52 -8.17
C GLY A 307 -16.05 32.54 -7.57
N VAL A 308 -15.78 32.40 -6.27
CA VAL A 308 -14.82 33.23 -5.52
C VAL A 308 -13.89 32.31 -4.74
N LEU A 309 -12.74 32.00 -5.33
CA LEU A 309 -11.81 30.99 -4.84
C LEU A 309 -10.78 31.61 -3.87
N THR A 310 -10.54 30.91 -2.78
CA THR A 310 -9.49 31.24 -1.80
C THR A 310 -8.37 30.18 -1.77
N SER A 311 -8.37 29.24 -2.71
CA SER A 311 -7.30 28.25 -2.93
C SER A 311 -7.09 27.94 -4.41
N ALA A 312 -6.08 27.10 -4.72
CA ALA A 312 -6.04 26.37 -5.97
C ALA A 312 -7.24 25.39 -6.09
N PRO A 313 -7.68 25.07 -7.30
CA PRO A 313 -8.65 24.01 -7.53
C PRO A 313 -8.01 22.62 -7.37
N ALA A 314 -8.86 21.60 -7.27
CA ALA A 314 -8.53 20.21 -7.53
C ALA A 314 -9.58 19.64 -8.48
N ALA A 315 -9.15 18.84 -9.45
CA ALA A 315 -10.03 18.30 -10.47
C ALA A 315 -9.83 16.79 -10.63
N VAL A 316 -10.91 16.07 -10.93
CA VAL A 316 -10.88 14.62 -11.15
C VAL A 316 -11.92 14.23 -12.18
N SER A 317 -11.68 13.13 -12.88
CA SER A 317 -12.72 12.41 -13.61
C SER A 317 -12.91 11.02 -13.01
N TRP A 318 -14.15 10.56 -12.97
CA TRP A 318 -14.50 9.19 -12.59
C TRP A 318 -15.20 8.43 -13.72
N GLY A 319 -15.35 9.05 -14.89
CA GLY A 319 -16.04 8.47 -16.02
C GLY A 319 -16.03 9.37 -17.25
N ASN A 320 -16.41 8.80 -18.39
CA ASN A 320 -16.46 9.54 -19.66
C ASN A 320 -17.38 10.76 -19.55
N ASN A 321 -16.95 11.89 -20.12
CA ASN A 321 -17.68 13.17 -20.10
C ASN A 321 -18.02 13.69 -18.70
N ARG A 322 -17.24 13.32 -17.69
CA ARG A 322 -17.45 13.75 -16.30
C ARG A 322 -16.18 14.34 -15.70
N ILE A 323 -16.31 15.55 -15.16
CA ILE A 323 -15.27 16.21 -14.37
C ILE A 323 -15.92 16.79 -13.13
N ASP A 324 -15.26 16.63 -11.99
CA ASP A 324 -15.64 17.25 -10.73
C ASP A 324 -14.48 18.14 -10.26
N VAL A 325 -14.78 19.39 -9.93
CA VAL A 325 -13.82 20.41 -9.52
C VAL A 325 -14.16 20.88 -8.12
N PHE A 326 -13.17 20.87 -7.24
CA PHE A 326 -13.27 21.25 -5.84
C PHE A 326 -12.36 22.43 -5.55
N VAL A 327 -12.87 23.39 -4.78
CA VAL A 327 -12.11 24.58 -4.38
C VAL A 327 -12.42 24.92 -2.93
N ARG A 328 -11.49 25.58 -2.24
CA ARG A 328 -11.82 26.30 -1.01
C ARG A 328 -12.30 27.70 -1.40
N GLY A 329 -13.44 28.13 -0.84
CA GLY A 329 -14.05 29.42 -1.12
C GLY A 329 -14.21 30.28 0.12
N GLN A 330 -15.28 31.07 0.15
CA GLN A 330 -15.63 31.93 1.28
C GLN A 330 -15.80 31.12 2.58
N GLY A 331 -15.33 31.67 3.70
CA GLY A 331 -15.45 31.03 5.01
C GLY A 331 -14.65 29.74 5.17
N ASN A 332 -13.62 29.51 4.34
CA ASN A 332 -12.82 28.28 4.31
C ASN A 332 -13.60 27.00 3.97
N ARG A 333 -14.76 27.14 3.32
CA ARG A 333 -15.64 26.02 2.97
C ARG A 333 -15.21 25.40 1.64
N LEU A 334 -15.50 24.11 1.48
CA LEU A 334 -15.31 23.37 0.23
C LEU A 334 -16.50 23.67 -0.69
N TYR A 335 -16.20 24.16 -1.89
CA TYR A 335 -17.17 24.32 -2.97
C TYR A 335 -16.86 23.34 -4.09
N HIS A 336 -17.92 22.92 -4.78
CA HIS A 336 -17.89 21.89 -5.80
C HIS A 336 -18.64 22.36 -7.06
N LEU A 337 -18.07 22.08 -8.22
CA LEU A 337 -18.63 22.34 -9.55
C LEU A 337 -18.35 21.14 -10.43
N TRP A 338 -19.26 20.74 -11.31
CA TRP A 338 -19.04 19.59 -12.17
C TRP A 338 -19.53 19.76 -13.61
N TRP A 339 -18.86 19.09 -14.53
CA TRP A 339 -19.28 18.91 -15.91
C TRP A 339 -20.07 17.61 -16.05
N ASN A 340 -21.21 17.64 -16.74
CA ASN A 340 -22.07 16.46 -16.92
C ASN A 340 -22.13 15.91 -18.35
N GLY A 341 -21.24 16.37 -19.25
CA GLY A 341 -21.27 16.03 -20.67
C GLY A 341 -21.99 17.05 -21.55
N SER A 342 -22.71 18.01 -20.96
CA SER A 342 -23.45 19.04 -21.71
C SER A 342 -23.28 20.44 -21.14
N ARG A 343 -23.17 20.57 -19.82
CA ARG A 343 -22.99 21.85 -19.13
C ARG A 343 -22.27 21.66 -17.80
N TRP A 344 -21.68 22.77 -17.34
CA TRP A 344 -21.28 22.93 -15.94
C TRP A 344 -22.52 23.07 -15.04
N SER A 345 -22.43 22.53 -13.83
CA SER A 345 -23.46 22.70 -12.80
C SER A 345 -23.47 24.12 -12.24
N ASN A 346 -24.38 24.38 -11.30
CA ASN A 346 -24.17 25.49 -10.36
C ASN A 346 -23.13 25.09 -9.30
N TRP A 347 -22.53 26.08 -8.66
CA TRP A 347 -21.67 25.87 -7.51
C TRP A 347 -22.45 25.29 -6.32
N GLU A 348 -21.90 24.24 -5.72
CA GLU A 348 -22.43 23.56 -4.54
C GLU A 348 -21.50 23.79 -3.35
N ASP A 349 -22.04 24.20 -2.20
CA ASP A 349 -21.30 24.33 -0.94
C ASP A 349 -21.37 23.01 -0.17
N LEU A 350 -20.23 22.37 0.02
CA LEU A 350 -20.06 21.11 0.75
C LEU A 350 -19.63 21.33 2.21
N GLY A 351 -19.51 22.58 2.66
CA GLY A 351 -19.14 22.94 4.03
C GLY A 351 -17.68 22.65 4.36
N GLY A 352 -17.41 22.36 5.64
CA GLY A 352 -16.05 22.19 6.15
C GLY A 352 -15.35 23.50 6.53
N ASN A 353 -14.13 23.36 7.06
CA ASN A 353 -13.27 24.48 7.46
C ASN A 353 -11.80 24.10 7.17
N LEU A 354 -11.37 24.40 5.96
CA LEU A 354 -10.12 23.91 5.37
C LEU A 354 -8.99 24.95 5.47
N THR A 355 -7.76 24.48 5.69
CA THR A 355 -6.55 25.32 5.79
C THR A 355 -5.56 25.10 4.64
N SER A 356 -6.01 24.42 3.58
CA SER A 356 -5.27 24.17 2.33
C SER A 356 -6.23 24.19 1.13
N ALA A 357 -5.69 24.15 -0.08
CA ALA A 357 -6.42 23.69 -1.25
C ALA A 357 -6.85 22.21 -1.06
N PRO A 358 -7.98 21.79 -1.66
CA PRO A 358 -8.34 20.38 -1.68
C PRO A 358 -7.41 19.58 -2.62
N ALA A 359 -7.44 18.25 -2.47
CA ALA A 359 -7.06 17.28 -3.48
C ALA A 359 -8.21 16.30 -3.64
N VAL A 360 -8.33 15.66 -4.79
CA VAL A 360 -9.40 14.69 -5.03
C VAL A 360 -8.89 13.50 -5.81
N SER A 361 -9.41 12.32 -5.48
CA SER A 361 -9.16 11.07 -6.19
C SER A 361 -10.48 10.36 -6.50
N SER A 362 -10.47 9.49 -7.51
CA SER A 362 -11.57 8.59 -7.81
C SER A 362 -11.10 7.14 -7.81
N ARG A 363 -11.73 6.30 -6.99
CA ARG A 363 -11.55 4.85 -7.02
C ARG A 363 -12.47 4.16 -8.02
N GLY A 364 -13.37 4.89 -8.68
CA GLY A 364 -14.22 4.29 -9.69
C GLY A 364 -15.42 5.13 -10.02
N PRO A 365 -16.30 4.60 -10.89
CA PRO A 365 -17.47 5.32 -11.34
C PRO A 365 -18.32 5.80 -10.16
N ASN A 366 -18.63 7.09 -10.15
CA ASN A 366 -19.48 7.74 -9.16
C ASN A 366 -18.96 7.60 -7.72
N LYS A 367 -17.63 7.52 -7.54
CA LYS A 367 -16.96 7.48 -6.23
C LYS A 367 -15.86 8.54 -6.20
N LEU A 368 -15.93 9.45 -5.24
CA LEU A 368 -14.93 10.49 -5.02
C LEU A 368 -14.44 10.46 -3.59
N GLU A 369 -13.17 10.80 -3.41
CA GLU A 369 -12.59 11.05 -2.09
C GLU A 369 -11.77 12.34 -2.15
N VAL A 370 -12.19 13.32 -1.35
CA VAL A 370 -11.60 14.66 -1.26
C VAL A 370 -10.78 14.76 0.02
N PHE A 371 -9.58 15.29 -0.13
CA PHE A 371 -8.60 15.47 0.94
C PHE A 371 -8.28 16.94 1.11
N ALA A 372 -8.03 17.37 2.34
CA ALA A 372 -7.57 18.72 2.62
C ALA A 372 -6.90 18.77 4.00
N ARG A 373 -6.16 19.83 4.28
CA ARG A 373 -5.58 20.07 5.59
C ARG A 373 -6.61 20.69 6.53
N GLY A 374 -6.71 20.17 7.74
CA GLY A 374 -7.52 20.73 8.82
C GLY A 374 -6.79 21.80 9.63
N GLN A 375 -7.47 22.34 10.66
CA GLN A 375 -6.94 23.45 11.47
C GLN A 375 -5.70 23.10 12.30
N ASN A 376 -5.47 21.81 12.62
CA ASN A 376 -4.30 21.35 13.38
C ASN A 376 -3.25 20.69 12.47
N ASN A 377 -3.23 21.08 11.19
CA ASN A 377 -2.33 20.56 10.15
C ASN A 377 -2.47 19.06 9.82
N GLN A 378 -3.52 18.39 10.32
CA GLN A 378 -3.83 17.01 9.97
C GLN A 378 -4.42 16.89 8.57
N LEU A 379 -4.24 15.73 7.94
CA LEU A 379 -4.96 15.36 6.73
C LEU A 379 -6.40 14.98 7.10
N MET A 380 -7.36 15.63 6.46
CA MET A 380 -8.79 15.34 6.56
C MET A 380 -9.30 14.73 5.26
N THR A 381 -10.31 13.86 5.33
CA THR A 381 -10.98 13.27 4.15
C THR A 381 -12.50 13.33 4.25
N MET A 382 -13.17 13.48 3.11
CA MET A 382 -14.60 13.22 2.93
C MET A 382 -14.83 12.48 1.61
N SER A 383 -15.91 11.71 1.52
CA SER A 383 -16.14 10.81 0.38
C SER A 383 -17.55 10.90 -0.16
N TRP A 384 -17.68 10.87 -1.48
CA TRP A 384 -18.93 10.65 -2.19
C TRP A 384 -19.09 9.16 -2.50
N ASN A 385 -20.19 8.57 -2.04
CA ASN A 385 -20.46 7.14 -2.25
C ASN A 385 -21.40 6.86 -3.44
N GLY A 386 -21.72 7.85 -4.25
CA GLY A 386 -22.68 7.73 -5.35
C GLY A 386 -24.06 8.30 -5.06
N THR A 387 -24.39 8.54 -3.78
CA THR A 387 -25.68 9.11 -3.36
C THR A 387 -25.56 10.22 -2.33
N ARG A 388 -24.51 10.20 -1.49
CA ARG A 388 -24.28 11.23 -0.47
C ARG A 388 -22.81 11.42 -0.16
N TRP A 389 -22.49 12.62 0.30
CA TRP A 389 -21.22 12.94 0.94
C TRP A 389 -21.20 12.43 2.38
N SER A 390 -20.03 11.94 2.82
CA SER A 390 -19.77 11.67 4.24
C SER A 390 -19.35 12.96 4.97
N ASN A 391 -19.31 12.89 6.30
CA ASN A 391 -18.68 13.92 7.12
C ASN A 391 -17.16 13.87 6.96
N TRP A 392 -16.50 15.00 7.21
CA TRP A 392 -15.05 15.06 7.32
C TRP A 392 -14.53 14.13 8.43
N SER A 393 -13.52 13.34 8.10
CA SER A 393 -12.82 12.44 9.00
C SER A 393 -11.34 12.79 9.06
N ASN A 394 -10.72 12.61 10.23
CA ASN A 394 -9.31 12.89 10.47
C ASN A 394 -8.47 11.65 10.19
N LEU A 395 -7.45 11.78 9.33
CA LEU A 395 -6.49 10.73 8.99
C LEU A 395 -5.14 10.89 9.72
N GLY A 396 -5.00 11.93 10.54
CA GLY A 396 -3.77 12.26 11.26
C GLY A 396 -2.73 12.91 10.36
N GLY A 397 -1.45 12.75 10.72
CA GLY A 397 -0.34 13.43 10.06
C GLY A 397 -0.19 14.89 10.47
N ASN A 398 0.89 15.51 10.00
CA ASN A 398 1.18 16.93 10.18
C ASN A 398 1.79 17.46 8.88
N ILE A 399 0.93 17.98 8.01
CA ILE A 399 1.27 18.37 6.64
C ILE A 399 1.41 19.90 6.49
N THR A 400 2.39 20.34 5.70
CA THR A 400 2.77 21.75 5.53
C THR A 400 2.51 22.28 4.11
N SER A 401 1.77 21.52 3.30
CA SER A 401 1.30 21.91 1.97
C SER A 401 -0.15 21.48 1.74
N ASP A 402 -0.69 21.88 0.60
CA ASP A 402 -1.84 21.21 0.00
C ASP A 402 -1.49 19.73 -0.26
N PRO A 403 -2.43 18.79 -0.06
CA PRO A 403 -2.23 17.39 -0.43
C PRO A 403 -2.33 17.22 -1.96
N ALA A 404 -1.93 16.05 -2.44
CA ALA A 404 -2.23 15.55 -3.78
C ALA A 404 -2.70 14.10 -3.65
N ALA A 405 -3.71 13.70 -4.40
CA ALA A 405 -4.33 12.38 -4.24
C ALA A 405 -4.55 11.72 -5.60
N VAL A 406 -4.37 10.40 -5.65
CA VAL A 406 -4.60 9.60 -6.86
C VAL A 406 -5.06 8.20 -6.48
N SER A 407 -5.67 7.53 -7.44
CA SER A 407 -6.02 6.12 -7.38
C SER A 407 -5.57 5.48 -8.69
N TRP A 408 -4.89 4.33 -8.60
CA TRP A 408 -4.56 3.51 -9.77
C TRP A 408 -5.48 2.27 -9.90
N GLY A 409 -6.49 2.15 -9.04
CA GLY A 409 -7.43 1.04 -9.05
C GLY A 409 -8.53 1.16 -8.00
N PRO A 410 -9.56 0.32 -8.06
CA PRO A 410 -10.75 0.46 -7.22
C PRO A 410 -10.50 0.31 -5.72
N ASN A 411 -9.41 -0.36 -5.38
CA ASN A 411 -9.00 -0.64 -4.02
C ASN A 411 -7.66 0.06 -3.74
N ARG A 412 -7.51 1.29 -4.21
CA ARG A 412 -6.33 2.08 -3.87
C ARG A 412 -6.60 3.57 -3.87
N THR A 413 -6.27 4.22 -2.77
CA THR A 413 -5.99 5.67 -2.78
C THR A 413 -4.60 5.92 -2.21
N ASP A 414 -3.84 6.77 -2.89
CA ASP A 414 -2.54 7.27 -2.46
C ASP A 414 -2.64 8.79 -2.26
N VAL A 415 -2.12 9.30 -1.15
CA VAL A 415 -2.10 10.73 -0.82
C VAL A 415 -0.69 11.16 -0.46
N PHE A 416 -0.26 12.26 -1.07
CA PHE A 416 1.04 12.86 -0.93
C PHE A 416 0.90 14.26 -0.33
N ALA A 417 1.84 14.67 0.51
CA ALA A 417 1.91 16.03 1.00
C ALA A 417 3.33 16.37 1.46
N ARG A 418 3.65 17.65 1.61
CA ARG A 418 4.90 18.07 2.24
C ARG A 418 4.81 17.94 3.76
N GLY A 419 5.84 17.37 4.39
CA GLY A 419 5.95 17.27 5.85
C GLY A 419 6.61 18.49 6.49
N THR A 420 6.80 18.45 7.82
CA THR A 420 7.49 19.53 8.56
C THR A 420 8.98 19.63 8.27
N ASN A 421 9.59 18.57 7.74
CA ASN A 421 10.97 18.53 7.25
C ASN A 421 11.10 18.98 5.78
N ASN A 422 10.04 19.53 5.18
CA ASN A 422 9.94 19.87 3.76
C ASN A 422 10.08 18.68 2.78
N ALA A 423 10.15 17.44 3.27
CA ALA A 423 10.18 16.27 2.41
C ALA A 423 8.78 15.90 1.91
N MET A 424 8.73 15.08 0.86
CA MET A 424 7.49 14.46 0.41
C MET A 424 7.12 13.29 1.31
N TRP A 425 5.92 13.32 1.86
CA TRP A 425 5.35 12.23 2.63
C TRP A 425 4.18 11.61 1.88
N HIS A 426 4.04 10.30 2.02
CA HIS A 426 3.04 9.50 1.32
C HIS A 426 2.30 8.59 2.30
N ILE A 427 0.98 8.47 2.14
CA ILE A 427 0.12 7.54 2.87
C ILE A 427 -0.88 6.94 1.88
N TRP A 428 -1.31 5.71 2.11
CA TRP A 428 -2.21 5.02 1.19
C TRP A 428 -3.19 4.10 1.90
N ARG A 429 -4.20 3.65 1.16
CA ARG A 429 -5.17 2.66 1.60
C ARG A 429 -5.50 1.71 0.46
N ASN A 430 -5.68 0.43 0.77
CA ASN A 430 -6.24 -0.55 -0.15
C ASN A 430 -7.75 -0.66 0.04
#